data_AF-A0A6G6KCU8-F1
#
_entry.id   AF-A0A6G6KCU8-F1
#
_cell.length_a   1.000
_cell.length_b   1.000
_cell.length_c   1.000
_cell.angle_alpha   90.00
_cell.angle_beta   90.00
_cell.angle_gamma   90.00
#
_symmetry.space_group_name_H-M   'P 1'
#
loop_
_entity.id
_entity.type
_entity.pdbx_description
1 polymer ?
#
loop_
_entity_poly.entity_id
_entity_poly.type
_entity_poly.pdbx_seq_one_letter_code
_entity_poly.pdbx_strand_id
1 'polypeptide(L)'
;MTLPQDYAPIIALFIAIPVVACALYLLAGWLLGRQRRACPACAQKEVRCVQWIRATVLIDGRRAPDSWCYYLCDACGARFKQHLGKDYEVPSDEEWEAQCSEAIKR
;
A
#
# COMPACT_ATOMS: atom_id res chain seq x y z
N MET A 1 27.30 -25.51 -41.06
CA MET A 1 27.40 -24.09 -40.67
C MET A 1 27.42 -24.02 -39.15
N THR A 2 28.62 -23.97 -38.57
CA THR A 2 28.80 -23.81 -37.12
C THR A 2 28.72 -22.32 -36.80
N LEU A 3 27.75 -21.92 -35.98
CA LEU A 3 27.67 -20.54 -35.49
C LEU A 3 28.97 -20.21 -34.72
N PRO A 4 29.61 -19.05 -34.96
CA PRO A 4 30.88 -18.71 -34.31
C PRO A 4 30.69 -18.64 -32.79
N GLN A 5 31.64 -19.18 -32.02
CA GLN A 5 31.58 -19.24 -30.56
C GLN A 5 31.46 -17.86 -29.90
N ASP A 6 31.77 -16.79 -30.63
CA ASP A 6 31.77 -15.41 -30.14
C ASP A 6 30.36 -14.80 -29.97
N TYR A 7 29.31 -15.42 -30.52
CA TYR A 7 27.93 -14.92 -30.41
C TYR A 7 27.16 -15.46 -29.20
N ALA A 8 27.68 -16.49 -28.52
CA ALA A 8 27.08 -17.05 -27.31
C ALA A 8 26.78 -16.01 -26.21
N PRO A 9 27.68 -15.07 -25.86
CA PRO A 9 27.37 -14.06 -24.85
C PRO A 9 26.32 -13.04 -25.32
N ILE A 10 26.30 -12.71 -26.61
CA ILE A 10 25.34 -11.76 -27.18
C ILE A 10 23.93 -12.35 -27.13
N ILE A 11 23.77 -13.61 -27.57
CA ILE A 11 22.49 -14.32 -27.53
C ILE A 11 21.99 -14.48 -26.09
N ALA A 12 22.89 -14.81 -25.15
CA ALA A 12 22.54 -14.91 -23.74
C ALA A 12 22.02 -13.58 -23.17
N LEU A 13 22.61 -12.44 -23.57
CA LEU A 13 22.16 -11.12 -23.14
C LEU A 13 20.77 -10.78 -23.66
N PHE A 14 20.48 -11.07 -24.93
CA PHE A 14 19.17 -10.84 -25.55
C PHE A 14 18.05 -11.66 -24.91
N ILE A 15 18.37 -12.82 -24.33
CA ILE A 15 17.40 -13.64 -23.60
C ILE A 15 17.31 -13.19 -22.13
N ALA A 16 18.44 -12.88 -21.50
CA ALA A 16 18.47 -12.51 -20.09
C ALA A 16 17.73 -11.19 -19.82
N ILE A 17 17.88 -10.18 -20.68
CA ILE A 17 17.24 -8.86 -20.51
C ILE A 17 15.70 -8.96 -20.41
N PRO A 18 14.97 -9.55 -21.37
CA PRO A 18 13.51 -9.64 -21.28
C PRO A 18 13.06 -10.53 -20.12
N VAL A 19 13.81 -11.58 -19.78
CA VAL A 19 13.49 -12.44 -18.64
C VAL A 19 13.59 -11.66 -17.33
N VAL A 20 14.67 -10.89 -17.14
CA VAL A 20 14.84 -10.03 -15.95
C VAL A 20 13.79 -8.93 -15.91
N ALA A 21 13.52 -8.26 -17.04
CA ALA A 21 12.48 -7.23 -17.11
C ALA A 21 11.09 -7.78 -16.75
N CYS A 22 10.74 -8.97 -17.26
CA CYS A 22 9.49 -9.65 -16.94
C CYS A 22 9.41 -10.01 -15.44
N ALA A 23 10.49 -10.56 -14.88
CA ALA A 23 10.56 -10.88 -13.45
C ALA A 23 10.39 -9.63 -12.57
N LEU A 24 11.05 -8.51 -12.92
CA LEU A 24 10.90 -7.24 -12.22
C LEU A 24 9.48 -6.69 -12.32
N TYR A 25 8.85 -6.77 -13.50
CA TYR A 25 7.47 -6.34 -13.70
C TYR A 25 6.48 -7.13 -12.84
N LEU A 26 6.62 -8.46 -12.82
CA LEU A 26 5.79 -9.33 -11.98
C LEU A 26 6.02 -9.07 -10.49
N LEU A 27 7.28 -8.87 -10.08
CA LEU A 27 7.60 -8.55 -8.69
C LEU A 27 7.02 -7.19 -8.28
N ALA A 28 7.13 -6.16 -9.12
CA ALA A 28 6.55 -4.85 -8.89
C ALA A 28 5.02 -4.94 -8.80
N GLY A 29 4.38 -5.64 -9.73
CA GLY A 29 2.93 -5.87 -9.70
C GLY A 29 2.47 -6.61 -8.45
N TRP A 30 3.23 -7.61 -7.99
CA TRP A 30 2.93 -8.34 -6.76
C TRP A 30 3.10 -7.46 -5.51
N LEU A 31 4.17 -6.67 -5.43
CA LEU A 31 4.40 -5.72 -4.33
C LEU A 31 3.31 -4.64 -4.27
N LEU A 32 2.94 -4.07 -5.42
CA LEU A 32 1.88 -3.07 -5.53
C LEU A 32 0.50 -3.68 -5.22
N GLY A 33 0.22 -4.88 -5.72
CA GLY A 33 -1.02 -5.62 -5.44
C GLY A 33 -1.15 -6.03 -3.96
N ARG A 34 -0.03 -6.26 -3.28
CA ARG A 34 0.01 -6.55 -1.83
C ARG A 34 -0.24 -5.30 -0.99
N GLN A 35 0.08 -4.11 -1.48
CA GLN A 35 -0.24 -2.85 -0.79
C GLN A 35 -1.72 -2.48 -0.87
N ARG A 36 -2.45 -2.95 -1.88
CA ARG A 36 -3.89 -2.71 -2.02
C ARG A 36 -4.68 -3.64 -1.09
N ARG A 37 -4.97 -3.14 0.11
CA ARG A 37 -5.79 -3.85 1.09
C ARG A 37 -7.23 -3.97 0.61
N ALA A 38 -7.88 -5.09 0.93
CA ALA A 38 -9.29 -5.28 0.65
C ALA A 38 -10.14 -4.42 1.58
N CYS A 39 -11.16 -3.78 1.03
CA CYS A 39 -12.14 -3.00 1.79
C CYS A 39 -13.01 -3.93 2.64
N PRO A 40 -13.09 -3.74 3.97
CA PRO A 40 -13.96 -4.54 4.82
C PRO A 40 -15.45 -4.46 4.43
N ALA A 41 -15.88 -3.37 3.79
CA ALA A 41 -17.27 -3.14 3.42
C ALA A 41 -17.66 -3.73 2.05
N CYS A 42 -16.81 -3.62 1.03
CA CYS A 42 -17.14 -4.04 -0.34
C CYS A 42 -16.19 -5.10 -0.93
N ALA A 43 -15.21 -5.57 -0.16
CA ALA A 43 -14.16 -6.53 -0.55
C ALA A 43 -13.25 -6.12 -1.72
N GLN A 44 -13.47 -4.97 -2.35
CA GLN A 44 -12.61 -4.47 -3.42
C GLN A 44 -11.24 -4.01 -2.90
N LYS A 45 -10.19 -4.22 -3.69
CA LYS A 45 -8.80 -3.86 -3.33
C LYS A 45 -8.48 -2.42 -3.75
N GLU A 46 -9.29 -1.49 -3.29
CA GLU A 46 -9.18 -0.07 -3.62
C GLU A 46 -9.18 0.79 -2.35
N VAL A 47 -8.55 0.29 -1.29
CA VAL A 47 -8.37 1.03 -0.04
C VAL A 47 -7.02 1.75 -0.09
N ARG A 48 -7.05 3.09 0.01
CA ARG A 48 -5.86 3.93 0.11
C ARG A 48 -5.74 4.54 1.50
N CYS A 49 -4.51 4.68 1.97
CA CYS A 49 -4.21 5.46 3.17
C CYS A 49 -4.32 6.95 2.83
N VAL A 50 -5.16 7.67 3.56
CA VAL A 50 -5.38 9.11 3.39
C VAL A 50 -4.47 9.89 4.34
N GLN A 51 -4.38 9.45 5.60
CA GLN A 51 -3.64 10.17 6.63
C GLN A 51 -3.00 9.16 7.60
N TRP A 52 -1.70 9.29 7.84
CA TRP A 52 -0.99 8.57 8.90
C TRP A 52 -0.76 9.51 10.07
N ILE A 53 -1.17 9.11 11.28
CA ILE A 53 -0.95 9.86 12.51
C ILE A 53 -0.04 9.06 13.44
N ARG A 54 0.94 9.75 14.01
CA ARG A 54 1.80 9.24 15.08
C ARG A 54 1.68 10.18 16.26
N ALA A 55 1.24 9.65 17.39
CA ALA A 55 0.98 10.44 18.59
C ALA A 55 1.61 9.77 19.83
N THR A 56 1.62 10.51 20.93
CA THR A 56 1.89 9.95 22.26
C THR A 56 0.65 10.16 23.10
N VAL A 57 0.03 9.06 23.51
CA VAL A 57 -1.20 9.05 24.29
C VAL A 57 -0.88 8.81 25.77
N LEU A 58 -1.76 9.26 26.66
CA LEU A 58 -1.69 8.95 28.07
C LEU A 58 -2.64 7.79 28.38
N ILE A 59 -2.08 6.68 28.86
CA ILE A 59 -2.82 5.51 29.32
C ILE A 59 -2.47 5.32 30.79
N ASP A 60 -3.46 5.40 31.68
CA ASP A 60 -3.28 5.28 33.13
C ASP A 60 -2.19 6.22 33.70
N GLY A 61 -2.16 7.45 33.19
CA GLY A 61 -1.17 8.47 33.58
C GLY A 61 0.25 8.26 33.01
N ARG A 62 0.47 7.22 32.21
CA ARG A 62 1.75 6.93 31.56
C ARG A 62 1.71 7.30 30.09
N ARG A 63 2.79 7.89 29.57
CA ARG A 63 2.94 8.19 28.14
C ARG A 63 3.25 6.90 27.38
N ALA A 64 2.45 6.59 26.38
CA ALA A 64 2.65 5.47 25.46
C ALA A 64 2.67 5.97 24.02
N PRO A 65 3.57 5.47 23.16
CA PRO A 65 3.52 5.76 21.74
C PRO A 65 2.28 5.10 21.14
N ASP A 66 1.59 5.81 20.25
CA ASP A 66 0.48 5.28 19.48
C ASP A 66 0.55 5.77 18.04
N SER A 67 -0.05 5.01 17.13
CA SER A 67 -0.13 5.39 15.72
C SER A 67 -1.32 4.74 15.06
N TRP A 68 -2.00 5.53 14.23
CA TRP A 68 -3.13 5.06 13.44
C TRP A 68 -3.15 5.68 12.05
N CYS A 69 -3.92 5.05 11.17
CA CYS A 69 -4.14 5.49 9.81
C CYS A 69 -5.62 5.70 9.56
N TYR A 70 -5.94 6.70 8.75
CA TYR A 70 -7.24 6.82 8.10
C TYR A 70 -7.14 6.30 6.67
N TYR A 71 -8.11 5.50 6.28
CA TYR A 71 -8.23 4.92 4.96
C TYR A 71 -9.54 5.31 4.31
N LEU A 72 -9.50 5.48 3.00
CA LEU A 72 -10.68 5.66 2.15
C LEU A 72 -10.70 4.55 1.12
N CYS A 73 -11.85 3.93 0.92
CA CYS A 73 -12.08 3.05 -0.21
C CYS A 73 -12.57 3.86 -1.41
N ASP A 74 -11.81 3.87 -2.51
CA ASP A 74 -12.19 4.61 -3.72
C ASP A 74 -13.37 3.96 -4.46
N ALA A 75 -13.63 2.66 -4.25
CA ALA A 75 -14.74 1.94 -4.86
C ALA A 75 -16.12 2.24 -4.25
N CYS A 76 -16.23 2.24 -2.91
CA CYS A 76 -17.50 2.43 -2.21
C CYS A 76 -17.58 3.68 -1.33
N GLY A 77 -16.48 4.44 -1.21
CA GLY A 77 -16.42 5.64 -0.37
C GLY A 77 -16.34 5.37 1.14
N ALA A 78 -16.26 4.11 1.56
CA ALA A 78 -16.20 3.77 2.98
C ALA A 78 -14.90 4.27 3.63
N ARG A 79 -15.04 4.74 4.87
CA ARG A 79 -13.97 5.34 5.67
C ARG A 79 -13.60 4.40 6.80
N PHE A 80 -12.31 4.23 7.03
CA PHE A 80 -11.80 3.38 8.10
C PHE A 80 -10.69 4.07 8.85
N LYS A 81 -10.61 3.79 10.14
CA LYS A 81 -9.48 4.10 11.00
C LYS A 81 -8.85 2.78 11.42
N GLN A 82 -7.53 2.72 11.46
CA GLN A 82 -6.84 1.54 11.96
C GLN A 82 -5.66 1.94 12.82
N HIS A 83 -5.68 1.51 14.07
CA HIS A 83 -4.52 1.55 14.96
C HIS A 83 -3.55 0.45 14.60
N LEU A 84 -2.25 0.69 14.84
CA LEU A 84 -1.22 -0.31 14.55
C LEU A 84 -1.49 -1.60 15.33
N GLY A 85 -1.71 -2.70 14.62
CA GLY A 85 -1.98 -4.02 15.21
C GLY A 85 -3.42 -4.25 15.67
N LYS A 86 -4.36 -3.35 15.34
CA LYS A 86 -5.80 -3.53 15.63
C LYS A 86 -6.63 -3.67 14.35
N ASP A 87 -7.87 -4.07 14.55
CA ASP A 87 -8.90 -4.13 13.51
C ASP A 87 -9.33 -2.73 13.04
N TYR A 88 -10.08 -2.69 11.95
CA TYR A 88 -10.63 -1.46 11.42
C TYR A 88 -11.80 -0.96 12.27
N GLU A 89 -11.79 0.34 12.53
CA GLU A 89 -12.87 1.08 13.17
C GLU A 89 -13.48 2.05 12.14
N VAL A 90 -14.77 2.35 12.27
CA VAL A 90 -15.42 3.38 11.45
C VAL A 90 -15.30 4.71 12.21
N PRO A 91 -14.58 5.71 11.68
CA PRO A 91 -14.46 7.02 12.34
C PRO A 91 -15.79 7.78 12.27
N SER A 92 -16.03 8.67 13.24
CA SER A 92 -17.14 9.64 13.13
C SER A 92 -16.87 10.67 12.04
N ASP A 93 -17.93 11.32 11.55
CA ASP A 93 -17.81 12.38 10.54
C ASP A 93 -16.98 13.56 11.07
N GLU A 94 -17.22 13.97 12.32
CA GLU A 94 -16.48 15.05 12.99
C GLU A 94 -14.97 14.73 13.08
N GLU A 95 -14.63 13.50 13.47
CA GLU A 95 -13.24 13.05 13.54
C GLU A 95 -12.58 13.04 12.17
N TRP A 96 -13.29 12.52 11.16
CA TRP A 96 -12.80 12.45 9.79
C TRP A 96 -12.54 13.85 9.22
N GLU A 97 -13.47 14.78 9.39
CA GLU A 97 -13.29 16.17 8.94
C GLU A 97 -12.11 16.84 9.64
N ALA A 98 -11.96 16.65 10.95
CA ALA A 98 -10.87 17.25 11.71
C ALA A 98 -9.48 16.75 11.27
N GLN A 99 -9.36 15.46 10.94
CA GLN A 99 -8.06 14.83 10.69
C GLN A 99 -7.72 14.65 9.19
N CYS A 100 -8.73 14.61 8.31
CA CYS A 100 -8.54 14.24 6.90
C CYS A 100 -9.01 15.29 5.88
N SER A 101 -9.61 16.41 6.31
CA SER A 101 -10.16 17.43 5.37
C SER A 101 -9.10 18.07 4.46
N GLU A 102 -7.86 18.21 4.91
CA GLU A 102 -6.75 18.73 4.09
C GLU A 102 -6.13 17.66 3.18
N ALA A 103 -6.06 16.42 3.66
CA ALA A 103 -5.39 15.31 2.96
C ALA A 103 -6.14 14.85 1.70
N ILE A 104 -7.45 15.10 1.62
CA ILE A 104 -8.29 14.71 0.47
C ILE A 104 -8.18 15.72 -0.69
N LYS A 105 -7.69 16.94 -0.45
CA LYS A 105 -7.60 18.02 -1.47
C LYS A 105 -6.36 17.97 -2.36
N ARG A 106 -5.39 17.09 -2.06
CA ARG A 106 -4.16 16.89 -2.85
C ARG A 106 -4.31 15.72 -3.81
#